data_AF-A0A7S4JK61-F1
#
_entry.id   AF-A0A7S4JK61-F1
#
_cell.length_a   1.000
_cell.length_b   1.000
_cell.length_c   1.000
_cell.angle_alpha   90.00
_cell.angle_beta   90.00
_cell.angle_gamma   90.00
#
_symmetry.space_group_name_H-M   'P 1'
#
loop_
_entity.id
_entity.type
_entity.pdbx_description
1 polymer ?
#
loop_
_entity_poly.entity_id
_entity_poly.type
_entity_poly.pdbx_seq_one_letter_code
_entity_poly.pdbx_strand_id
1 'polypeptide(L)'
;MRGNDQHDHNENAQRDDRTKKRERDKATKAIQRCTTRKLLEALDPMVPSSKRKLQELNGYLPSSRTTVQMLEDLVTHLRVIQVTTPASRKERKPGVSLEEATARVMSSRRERIVSVELPSWRIKCGSVGLEGYYVRSP
;
A
#
# COMPACT_ATOMS: atom_id res chain seq x y z
N MET A 1 23.77 35.00 -53.72
CA MET A 1 23.09 35.19 -52.42
C MET A 1 22.12 34.04 -52.20
N ARG A 2 22.54 32.95 -51.56
CA ARG A 2 21.67 31.86 -51.09
C ARG A 2 22.40 31.12 -49.98
N GLY A 3 21.79 31.08 -48.80
CA GLY A 3 22.33 30.39 -47.63
C GLY A 3 22.03 31.18 -46.37
N ASN A 4 20.78 31.17 -45.91
CA ASN A 4 20.41 31.56 -44.55
C ASN A 4 19.13 30.85 -44.04
N ASP A 5 18.32 30.24 -44.90
CA ASP A 5 17.01 29.67 -44.50
C ASP A 5 17.07 28.33 -43.74
N GLN A 6 18.22 27.65 -43.68
CA GLN A 6 18.32 26.33 -43.03
C GLN A 6 18.57 26.39 -41.52
N HIS A 7 19.03 27.53 -40.99
CA HIS A 7 19.36 27.63 -39.56
C HIS A 7 18.13 27.89 -38.69
N ASP A 8 17.20 28.71 -39.17
CA ASP A 8 16.00 29.11 -38.42
C ASP A 8 14.97 27.97 -38.24
N HIS A 9 14.90 27.03 -39.18
CA HIS A 9 14.02 25.87 -39.08
C HIS A 9 14.47 24.87 -38.00
N ASN A 10 15.78 24.76 -37.75
CA ASN A 10 16.32 23.83 -36.76
C ASN A 10 16.14 24.33 -35.32
N GLU A 11 16.28 25.65 -35.09
CA GLU A 11 16.05 26.25 -33.78
C GLU A 11 14.58 26.25 -33.36
N ASN A 12 13.65 26.49 -34.29
CA ASN A 12 12.21 26.41 -34.00
C ASN A 12 11.78 24.97 -33.68
N ALA A 13 12.26 23.97 -34.42
CA ALA A 13 11.97 22.56 -34.15
C ALA A 13 12.48 22.12 -32.77
N GLN A 14 13.68 22.57 -32.36
CA GLN A 14 14.21 22.28 -31.02
C GLN A 14 13.46 23.01 -29.90
N ARG A 15 12.95 24.22 -30.13
CA ARG A 15 12.12 24.94 -29.16
C ARG A 15 10.78 24.25 -28.97
N ASP A 16 10.14 23.80 -30.05
CA ASP A 16 8.87 23.07 -30.01
C ASP A 16 8.98 21.70 -29.33
N ASP A 17 10.10 20.99 -29.48
CA ASP A 17 10.29 19.71 -28.80
C ASP A 17 10.52 19.90 -27.29
N ARG A 18 11.23 20.97 -26.89
CA ARG A 18 11.42 21.33 -25.48
C ARG A 18 10.14 21.78 -24.81
N THR A 19 9.25 22.51 -25.49
CA THR A 19 7.95 22.91 -24.95
C THR A 19 7.04 21.70 -24.79
N LYS A 20 6.94 20.82 -25.79
CA LYS A 20 6.20 19.55 -25.72
C LYS A 20 6.68 18.65 -24.58
N LYS A 21 8.00 18.53 -24.38
CA LYS A 21 8.58 17.79 -23.24
C LYS A 21 8.16 18.40 -21.90
N ARG A 22 8.26 19.73 -21.75
CA ARG A 22 7.85 20.44 -20.52
C ARG A 22 6.35 20.26 -20.23
N GLU A 23 5.50 20.25 -21.24
CA GLU A 23 4.06 20.01 -21.09
C GLU A 23 3.77 18.59 -20.63
N ARG A 24 4.43 17.58 -21.21
CA ARG A 24 4.34 16.19 -20.76
C ARG A 24 4.80 16.02 -19.31
N ASP A 25 5.89 16.67 -18.93
CA ASP A 25 6.40 16.63 -17.55
C ASP A 25 5.42 17.27 -16.57
N LYS A 26 4.78 18.40 -16.95
CA LYS A 26 3.73 19.05 -16.15
C LYS A 26 2.52 18.13 -15.99
N ALA A 27 2.06 17.51 -17.07
CA ALA A 27 0.93 16.58 -17.04
C ALA A 27 1.23 15.37 -16.14
N THR A 28 2.42 14.79 -16.26
CA THR A 28 2.86 13.66 -15.42
C THR A 28 2.91 14.04 -13.94
N LYS A 29 3.47 15.21 -13.62
CA LYS A 29 3.48 15.74 -12.25
C LYS A 29 2.07 15.99 -11.71
N ALA A 30 1.14 16.47 -12.54
CA ALA A 30 -0.25 16.67 -12.14
C ALA A 30 -0.93 15.34 -11.82
N ILE A 31 -0.73 14.30 -12.65
CA ILE A 31 -1.23 12.95 -12.42
C ILE A 31 -0.66 12.37 -11.13
N GLN A 32 0.65 12.53 -10.89
CA GLN A 32 1.30 12.10 -9.66
C GLN A 32 0.69 12.79 -8.43
N ARG A 33 0.51 14.11 -8.46
CA ARG A 33 -0.12 14.87 -7.36
C ARG A 33 -1.54 14.39 -7.09
N CYS A 34 -2.35 14.17 -8.14
CA CYS A 34 -3.70 13.64 -7.99
C CYS A 34 -3.70 12.24 -7.37
N THR A 35 -2.78 11.38 -7.80
CA THR A 35 -2.67 9.99 -7.30
C THR A 35 -2.23 9.99 -5.84
N THR A 36 -1.19 10.76 -5.50
CA THR A 36 -0.73 10.92 -4.12
C THR A 36 -1.84 11.44 -3.22
N ARG A 37 -2.62 12.45 -3.67
CA ARG A 37 -3.76 12.96 -2.91
C ARG A 37 -4.79 11.88 -2.62
N LYS A 38 -5.20 11.11 -3.64
CA LYS A 38 -6.15 10.01 -3.47
C LYS A 38 -5.67 8.95 -2.48
N LEU A 39 -4.38 8.61 -2.55
CA LEU A 39 -3.77 7.65 -1.63
C LEU A 39 -3.76 8.18 -0.19
N LEU A 40 -3.44 9.47 0.00
CA LEU A 40 -3.47 10.12 1.32
C LEU A 40 -4.89 10.17 1.90
N GLU A 41 -5.88 10.53 1.08
CA GLU A 41 -7.30 10.56 1.50
C GLU A 41 -7.82 9.17 1.90
N ALA A 42 -7.42 8.12 1.18
CA ALA A 42 -7.79 6.74 1.51
C ALA A 42 -7.07 6.21 2.77
N LEU A 43 -5.82 6.63 2.97
CA LEU A 43 -5.02 6.20 4.12
C LEU A 43 -5.44 6.88 5.42
N ASP A 44 -5.83 8.14 5.36
CA ASP A 44 -6.19 8.96 6.51
C ASP A 44 -7.17 8.28 7.52
N PRO A 45 -8.31 7.71 7.10
CA PRO A 45 -9.24 7.05 8.02
C PRO A 45 -8.69 5.75 8.62
N MET A 46 -7.66 5.15 8.02
CA MET A 46 -7.05 3.91 8.53
C MET A 46 -6.03 4.18 9.65
N VAL A 47 -5.54 5.42 9.78
CA VAL A 47 -4.50 5.78 10.74
C VAL A 47 -5.13 6.33 12.02
N PRO A 48 -5.00 5.63 13.17
CA PRO A 48 -5.51 6.12 14.44
C PRO A 48 -4.95 7.50 14.75
N SER A 49 -5.82 8.42 15.18
CA SER A 49 -5.40 9.77 15.51
C SER A 49 -4.79 9.83 16.90
N SER A 50 -3.60 10.43 17.01
CA SER A 50 -3.06 10.82 18.32
C SER A 50 -3.98 11.88 18.94
N LYS A 51 -4.12 11.90 20.28
CA LYS A 51 -4.90 12.92 21.00
C LYS A 51 -4.24 14.30 20.89
N ARG A 52 -4.41 14.98 19.75
CA ARG A 52 -3.95 16.36 19.51
C ARG A 52 -5.09 17.34 19.81
N LYS A 53 -4.78 18.58 20.20
CA LYS A 53 -5.81 19.60 20.43
C LYS A 53 -6.43 19.99 19.08
N LEU A 54 -7.75 20.20 19.03
CA LEU A 54 -8.46 20.60 17.79
C LEU A 54 -7.86 21.85 17.13
N GLN A 55 -7.26 22.77 17.91
CA GLN A 55 -6.60 23.98 17.41
C GLN A 55 -5.32 23.71 16.60
N GLU A 56 -4.75 22.50 16.70
CA GLU A 56 -3.54 22.08 15.98
C GLU A 56 -3.86 21.36 14.65
N LEU A 57 -5.14 21.11 14.37
CA LEU A 57 -5.65 20.37 13.22
C LEU A 57 -6.19 21.35 12.16
N ASN A 58 -5.29 21.88 11.33
CA ASN A 58 -5.62 22.82 10.24
C ASN A 58 -5.21 22.27 8.86
N GLY A 59 -5.37 20.96 8.64
CA GLY A 59 -5.01 20.31 7.39
C GLY A 59 -6.20 20.02 6.47
N TYR A 60 -5.88 19.66 5.22
CA TYR A 60 -6.85 19.41 4.15
C TYR A 60 -7.31 17.94 4.06
N LEU A 61 -6.82 17.06 4.94
CA LEU A 61 -7.26 15.67 4.98
C LEU A 61 -8.65 15.55 5.64
N PRO A 62 -9.41 14.46 5.39
CA PRO A 62 -10.73 14.24 6.00
C PRO A 62 -10.74 14.37 7.54
N SER A 63 -9.68 13.90 8.20
CA SER A 63 -9.47 14.03 9.66
C SER A 63 -9.06 15.44 10.12
N SER A 64 -9.00 16.42 9.22
CA SER A 64 -8.45 17.78 9.44
C SER A 64 -6.97 17.80 9.83
N ARG A 65 -6.25 16.67 9.74
CA ARG A 65 -4.80 16.59 9.94
C ARG A 65 -4.05 17.12 8.72
N THR A 66 -2.86 17.67 8.94
CA THR A 66 -1.91 17.88 7.85
C THR A 66 -1.27 16.55 7.44
N THR A 67 -0.73 16.48 6.22
CA THR A 67 -0.04 15.27 5.72
C THR A 67 1.08 14.83 6.65
N VAL A 68 1.84 15.78 7.21
CA VAL A 68 2.94 15.48 8.13
C VAL A 68 2.42 14.82 9.41
N GLN A 69 1.36 15.38 10.00
CA GLN A 69 0.75 14.84 11.23
C GLN A 69 0.21 13.42 11.02
N MET A 70 -0.44 13.15 9.89
CA MET A 70 -0.92 11.81 9.55
C MET A 70 0.23 10.81 9.38
N LEU A 71 1.32 11.22 8.73
CA LEU A 71 2.50 10.35 8.54
C LEU A 71 3.22 10.07 9.86
N GLU A 72 3.29 11.03 10.78
CA GLU A 72 3.82 10.81 12.14
C GLU A 72 2.98 9.80 12.93
N ASP A 73 1.66 9.96 12.90
CA ASP A 73 0.71 9.04 13.54
C ASP A 73 0.84 7.64 12.93
N LEU A 74 0.98 7.53 11.60
CA LEU A 74 1.18 6.27 10.89
C LEU A 74 2.48 5.58 11.32
N VAL A 75 3.60 6.30 11.37
CA VAL A 75 4.88 5.74 11.81
C VAL A 75 4.76 5.23 13.25
N THR A 76 4.09 5.97 14.13
CA THR A 76 3.85 5.57 15.51
C THR A 76 3.00 4.30 15.57
N HIS A 77 1.91 4.25 14.81
CA HIS A 77 1.01 3.10 14.75
C HIS A 77 1.71 1.84 14.23
N LEU A 78 2.49 1.95 13.15
CA LEU A 78 3.25 0.83 12.59
C LEU A 78 4.33 0.31 13.54
N ARG A 79 4.99 1.19 14.30
CA ARG A 79 5.95 0.78 15.33
C ARG A 79 5.28 -0.04 16.43
N VAL A 80 4.08 0.34 16.87
CA VAL A 80 3.31 -0.43 17.86
C VAL A 80 2.96 -1.81 17.32
N ILE A 81 2.45 -1.89 16.08
CA ILE A 81 2.11 -3.17 15.44
C ILE A 81 3.34 -4.10 15.38
N GLN A 82 4.50 -3.57 14.97
CA GLN A 82 5.74 -4.35 14.88
C GLN A 82 6.25 -4.84 16.24
N VAL A 83 6.06 -4.06 17.32
CA VAL A 83 6.47 -4.45 18.68
C VAL A 83 5.53 -5.51 19.28
N THR A 84 4.24 -5.47 18.94
CA THR A 84 3.26 -6.47 19.43
C THR A 84 3.40 -7.85 18.81
N THR A 85 4.12 -7.97 17.68
CA THR A 85 4.49 -9.27 17.11
C THR A 85 5.93 -9.59 17.46
N PRO A 86 6.22 -10.46 18.44
CA PRO A 86 7.56 -11.00 18.66
C PRO A 86 7.89 -12.01 17.56
N ALA A 87 8.00 -11.54 16.31
CA ALA A 87 8.53 -12.34 15.23
C ALA A 87 10.06 -12.34 15.37
N SER A 88 10.56 -13.43 15.96
CA SER A 88 11.97 -13.82 16.04
C SER A 88 12.75 -13.35 14.80
N ARG A 89 13.74 -12.49 15.04
CA ARG A 89 14.60 -11.83 14.04
C ARG A 89 15.57 -12.78 13.34
N LYS A 90 15.36 -14.10 13.42
CA LYS A 90 16.16 -15.10 12.74
C LYS A 90 15.23 -15.90 11.82
N GLU A 91 15.47 -15.77 10.52
CA GLU A 91 14.93 -16.63 9.46
C GLU A 91 13.45 -16.50 9.09
N ARG A 92 12.96 -15.31 8.72
CA ARG A 92 11.78 -15.22 7.83
C ARG A 92 11.95 -14.11 6.79
N LYS A 93 11.54 -14.40 5.55
CA LYS A 93 11.42 -13.41 4.48
C LYS A 93 10.61 -12.21 5.00
N PRO A 94 11.05 -10.96 4.75
CA PRO A 94 10.36 -9.80 5.29
C PRO A 94 8.92 -9.73 4.73
N GLY A 95 7.94 -9.58 5.63
CA GLY A 95 6.61 -9.08 5.26
C GLY A 95 5.39 -9.95 5.57
N VAL A 96 5.53 -11.17 6.11
CA VAL A 96 4.36 -11.97 6.51
C VAL A 96 4.67 -12.72 7.81
N SER A 97 3.89 -12.48 8.85
CA SER A 97 4.02 -13.23 10.11
C SER A 97 3.62 -14.70 9.89
N LEU A 98 4.06 -15.63 10.75
CA LEU A 98 3.61 -17.03 10.65
C LEU A 98 2.09 -17.14 10.80
N GLU A 99 1.53 -16.34 11.70
CA GLU A 99 0.09 -16.29 11.93
C GLU A 99 -0.65 -15.82 10.67
N GLU A 100 -0.15 -14.76 10.03
CA GLU A 100 -0.73 -14.24 8.78
C GLU A 100 -0.55 -15.24 7.63
N ALA A 101 0.61 -15.89 7.52
CA ALA A 101 0.85 -16.93 6.52
C ALA A 101 -0.11 -18.12 6.74
N THR A 102 -0.28 -18.54 7.99
CA THR A 102 -1.19 -19.63 8.36
C THR A 102 -2.64 -19.24 8.08
N ALA A 103 -3.05 -18.02 8.43
CA ALA A 103 -4.41 -17.51 8.15
C ALA A 103 -4.69 -17.47 6.64
N ARG A 104 -3.73 -17.01 5.83
CA ARG A 104 -3.86 -17.02 4.36
C ARG A 104 -4.01 -18.44 3.82
N VAL A 105 -3.15 -19.35 4.27
CA VAL A 105 -3.19 -20.78 3.89
C VAL A 105 -4.52 -21.43 4.28
N MET A 106 -5.03 -21.16 5.50
CA MET A 106 -6.32 -21.68 5.97
C MET A 106 -7.52 -21.02 5.27
N SER A 107 -7.40 -19.77 4.82
CA SER A 107 -8.46 -19.09 4.06
C SER A 107 -8.59 -19.57 2.60
N SER A 108 -7.64 -20.38 2.12
CA SER A 108 -7.64 -20.88 0.75
C SER A 108 -8.84 -21.78 0.47
N ARG A 109 -9.58 -21.45 -0.60
CA ARG A 109 -10.68 -22.29 -1.14
C ARG A 109 -10.20 -23.34 -2.12
N ARG A 110 -8.98 -23.16 -2.66
CA ARG A 110 -8.39 -24.06 -3.67
C ARG A 110 -7.65 -25.21 -3.02
N GLU A 111 -6.88 -24.92 -1.98
CA GLU A 111 -6.06 -25.90 -1.28
C GLU A 111 -6.81 -26.45 -0.07
N ARG A 112 -6.71 -27.77 0.12
CA ARG A 112 -7.39 -28.52 1.17
C ARG A 112 -6.36 -28.88 2.24
N ILE A 113 -6.35 -28.12 3.31
CA ILE A 113 -5.30 -28.18 4.34
C ILE A 113 -5.96 -28.41 5.69
N VAL A 114 -5.34 -29.24 6.51
CA VAL A 114 -5.76 -29.48 7.89
C VAL A 114 -4.61 -29.20 8.84
N SER A 115 -4.91 -28.57 9.97
CA SER A 115 -4.00 -28.47 11.11
C SER A 115 -4.32 -29.61 12.08
N VAL A 116 -3.28 -30.35 12.46
CA VAL A 116 -3.39 -31.50 13.37
C VAL A 116 -2.53 -31.32 14.61
N GLU A 117 -2.97 -31.92 15.71
CA GLU A 117 -2.25 -31.96 16.97
C GLU A 117 -1.45 -33.26 17.10
N LEU A 118 -0.12 -33.17 17.21
CA LEU A 118 0.72 -34.33 17.48
C LEU A 118 0.91 -34.55 19.00
N PRO A 119 1.00 -35.81 19.47
CA PRO A 119 0.97 -37.05 18.70
C PRO A 119 -0.45 -37.58 18.42
N SER A 120 -1.48 -36.92 18.95
CA SER A 120 -2.87 -37.42 18.92
C SER A 120 -3.51 -37.50 17.52
N TRP A 121 -2.89 -36.86 16.52
CA TRP A 121 -3.40 -36.65 15.16
C TRP A 121 -4.80 -36.03 15.09
N ARG A 122 -5.27 -35.40 16.18
CA ARG A 122 -6.58 -34.76 16.21
C ARG A 122 -6.58 -33.52 15.33
N ILE A 123 -7.57 -33.42 14.45
CA ILE A 123 -7.77 -32.24 13.60
C ILE A 123 -8.22 -31.07 14.49
N LYS A 124 -7.47 -29.98 14.48
CA LYS A 124 -7.84 -28.73 15.18
C LYS A 124 -8.70 -27.83 14.31
N CYS A 125 -8.31 -27.67 13.04
CA CYS A 125 -9.03 -26.87 12.07
C CYS A 125 -8.69 -27.29 10.63
N GLY A 126 -9.54 -26.90 9.69
CA GLY A 126 -9.37 -27.12 8.27
C GLY A 126 -9.50 -25.82 7.48
N SER A 127 -8.94 -25.79 6.27
CA SER A 127 -9.10 -24.66 5.36
C SER A 127 -10.54 -24.54 4.83
N VAL A 128 -10.92 -23.34 4.36
CA VAL A 128 -12.24 -23.08 3.77
C VAL A 128 -12.54 -24.00 2.58
N GLY A 129 -11.51 -24.41 1.83
CA GLY A 129 -11.63 -25.38 0.74
C GLY A 129 -12.17 -26.76 1.16
N LEU A 130 -12.25 -27.06 2.46
CA LEU A 130 -12.81 -28.30 3.00
C LEU A 130 -14.32 -28.22 3.30
N GLU A 131 -14.92 -27.02 3.40
CA GLU A 131 -16.34 -26.86 3.77
C GLU A 131 -17.29 -27.63 2.82
N GLY A 132 -16.96 -27.67 1.52
CA GLY A 132 -17.75 -28.42 0.53
C GLY A 132 -17.68 -29.95 0.65
N TYR A 133 -16.77 -30.49 1.46
CA TYR A 133 -16.55 -31.93 1.60
C TYR A 133 -17.12 -32.51 2.89
N TYR A 134 -17.26 -31.69 3.95
CA TYR A 134 -17.70 -32.16 5.27
C TYR A 134 -19.16 -31.82 5.61
N VAL A 135 -19.84 -30.95 4.83
CA VAL A 135 -21.29 -30.66 5.02
C VAL A 135 -22.20 -31.75 4.43
N ARG A 136 -21.62 -32.83 3.88
CA ARG A 136 -22.37 -34.04 3.50
C ARG A 136 -21.74 -35.27 4.14
N SER A 137 -22.03 -35.49 5.42
CA SER A 137 -22.06 -36.84 5.97
C SER A 137 -23.46 -37.04 6.55
N PRO A 138 -24.22 -38.04 6.08
CA PRO A 138 -25.56 -38.34 6.59
C PRO A 138 -25.54 -38.77 8.07
#